data_AF-X1DGE0-F1
#
_entry.id   AF-X1DGE0-F1
#
_cell.length_a   1.000
_cell.length_b   1.000
_cell.length_c   1.000
_cell.angle_alpha   90.00
_cell.angle_beta   90.00
_cell.angle_gamma   90.00
#
_symmetry.space_group_name_H-M   'P 1'
#
loop_
_entity.id
_entity.type
_entity.pdbx_description
1 polymer ?
#
loop_
_entity_poly.entity_id
_entity_poly.type
_entity_poly.pdbx_seq_one_letter_code
_entity_poly.pdbx_strand_id
1 'polypeptide(L)'
;MDIALIIADVLGVLAVSLMLFVLKANIKHEKRIQRMENDMYLNPKNPTSMPLTQQVFNLQEDVSSIKESIGKLNEMVMHFYNSNFKK
;
A
#
# COMPACT_ATOMS: atom_id res chain seq x y z
N MET A 1 23.11 3.15 -56.09
CA MET A 1 22.27 4.13 -55.38
C MET A 1 20.97 3.48 -54.91
N ASP A 2 20.31 2.71 -55.78
CA ASP A 2 19.00 2.07 -55.48
C ASP A 2 19.03 1.04 -54.34
N ILE A 3 20.08 0.22 -54.25
CA ILE A 3 20.21 -0.78 -53.18
C ILE A 3 20.31 -0.13 -51.80
N ALA A 4 21.01 1.00 -51.67
CA ALA A 4 21.14 1.71 -50.40
C ALA A 4 19.81 2.33 -49.95
N LEU A 5 19.02 2.83 -50.91
CA LEU A 5 17.66 3.33 -50.66
C LEU A 5 16.72 2.22 -50.18
N ILE A 6 16.74 1.05 -50.85
CA ILE A 6 15.94 -0.12 -50.44
C ILE A 6 16.33 -0.58 -49.02
N ILE A 7 17.61 -0.62 -48.70
CA ILE A 7 18.09 -0.99 -47.36
C ILE A 7 17.61 0.03 -46.31
N ALA A 8 17.69 1.32 -46.60
CA ALA A 8 17.23 2.37 -45.70
C ALA A 8 15.73 2.28 -45.42
N ASP A 9 14.91 1.99 -46.43
CA ASP A 9 13.47 1.79 -46.26
C ASP A 9 13.15 0.58 -45.38
N VAL A 10 13.83 -0.55 -45.60
CA VAL A 10 13.65 -1.76 -44.77
C VAL A 10 14.05 -1.51 -43.32
N LEU A 11 15.16 -0.81 -43.09
CA LEU A 11 15.60 -0.43 -41.75
C LEU A 11 14.63 0.55 -41.08
N GLY A 12 14.05 1.48 -41.85
CA GLY A 12 13.04 2.42 -41.37
C GLY A 12 11.78 1.70 -40.88
N VAL A 13 11.28 0.73 -41.66
CA VAL A 13 10.11 -0.08 -41.27
C VAL A 13 10.41 -0.92 -40.02
N LEU A 14 11.60 -1.51 -39.94
CA LEU A 14 12.05 -2.25 -38.74
C LEU A 14 12.12 -1.34 -37.50
N ALA A 15 12.68 -0.14 -37.62
CA ALA A 15 12.75 0.81 -36.51
C ALA A 15 11.36 1.23 -36.03
N VAL A 16 10.46 1.59 -36.95
CA VAL A 16 9.09 2.00 -36.62
C VAL A 16 8.31 0.87 -35.96
N SER A 17 8.42 -0.36 -36.49
CA SER A 17 7.74 -1.52 -35.90
C SER A 17 8.24 -1.84 -34.47
N LEU A 18 9.55 -1.70 -34.22
CA LEU A 18 10.12 -1.86 -32.89
C LEU A 18 9.63 -0.77 -31.92
N MET A 19 9.57 0.49 -32.38
CA MET A 19 9.03 1.60 -31.59
C MET A 19 7.55 1.38 -31.22
N LEU A 20 6.73 0.89 -32.15
CA LEU A 20 5.33 0.56 -31.89
C LEU A 20 5.19 -0.59 -30.89
N PHE A 21 6.08 -1.58 -30.95
CA PHE A 21 6.10 -2.68 -29.97
C PHE A 21 6.44 -2.16 -28.56
N VAL A 22 7.47 -1.33 -28.43
CA VAL A 22 7.84 -0.69 -27.15
C VAL A 22 6.70 0.18 -26.63
N LEU A 23 6.06 0.97 -27.49
CA LEU A 23 4.91 1.80 -27.10
C LEU A 23 3.76 0.95 -26.55
N LYS A 24 3.43 -0.17 -27.21
CA LYS A 24 2.40 -1.10 -26.74
C LYS A 24 2.75 -1.71 -25.38
N ALA A 25 4.02 -2.06 -25.16
CA ALA A 25 4.50 -2.53 -23.86
C ALA A 25 4.34 -1.45 -22.80
N ASN A 26 4.77 -0.21 -23.08
CA ASN A 26 4.66 0.92 -22.15
C ASN A 26 3.21 1.21 -21.75
N ILE A 27 2.27 1.23 -22.70
CA ILE A 27 0.83 1.40 -22.41
C ILE A 27 0.32 0.29 -21.48
N LYS A 28 0.78 -0.96 -21.66
CA LYS A 28 0.40 -2.06 -20.77
C LYS A 28 0.99 -1.88 -19.36
N HIS A 29 2.23 -1.39 -19.26
CA HIS A 29 2.86 -1.12 -17.97
C HIS A 29 2.16 0.04 -17.24
N GLU A 30 1.82 1.13 -17.94
CA GLU A 30 1.06 2.26 -17.40
C GLU A 30 -0.26 1.79 -16.75
N LYS A 31 -1.05 0.98 -17.46
CA LYS A 31 -2.31 0.42 -16.94
C LYS A 31 -2.13 -0.52 -15.75
N ARG A 32 -0.95 -1.13 -15.59
CA ARG A 32 -0.64 -1.94 -14.41
C ARG A 32 -0.23 -1.06 -13.24
N ILE A 33 0.57 -0.03 -13.48
CA ILE A 33 0.99 0.96 -12.47
C ILE A 33 -0.23 1.66 -11.91
N GLN A 34 -1.13 2.18 -12.76
CA GLN A 34 -2.37 2.83 -12.31
C GLN A 34 -3.25 1.91 -11.44
N ARG A 35 -3.31 0.61 -11.76
CA ARG A 35 -4.03 -0.36 -10.91
C ARG A 35 -3.34 -0.55 -9.56
N MET A 36 -2.02 -0.68 -9.55
CA MET A 36 -1.24 -0.78 -8.32
C MET A 36 -1.36 0.48 -7.46
N GLU A 37 -1.31 1.67 -8.07
CA GLU A 37 -1.52 2.95 -7.39
C GLU A 37 -2.93 3.05 -6.82
N ASN A 38 -3.95 2.68 -7.59
CA ASN A 38 -5.33 2.65 -7.08
C ASN A 38 -5.49 1.67 -5.91
N ASP A 39 -4.90 0.48 -6.01
CA ASP A 39 -4.92 -0.51 -4.92
C ASP A 39 -4.15 -0.04 -3.69
N MET A 40 -3.08 0.76 -3.85
CA MET A 40 -2.30 1.34 -2.76
C MET A 40 -2.97 2.52 -2.09
N TYR A 41 -3.44 3.49 -2.87
CA TYR A 41 -3.86 4.80 -2.37
C TYR A 41 -5.38 4.93 -2.22
N LEU A 42 -6.17 4.26 -3.05
CA LEU A 42 -7.62 4.44 -3.11
C LEU A 42 -8.41 3.28 -2.49
N ASN A 43 -7.76 2.16 -2.16
CA ASN A 43 -8.43 1.05 -1.51
C ASN A 43 -8.59 1.33 0.00
N PRO A 44 -9.81 1.55 0.51
CA PRO A 44 -10.05 1.88 1.92
C PRO A 44 -9.73 0.72 2.88
N LYS A 45 -9.46 -0.49 2.36
CA LYS A 45 -9.01 -1.64 3.15
C LYS A 45 -7.49 -1.83 3.14
N ASN A 46 -6.74 -0.96 2.47
CA ASN A 46 -5.29 -1.06 2.44
C ASN A 46 -4.69 -0.37 3.66
N PRO A 47 -3.97 -1.08 4.55
CA PRO A 47 -3.31 -0.47 5.70
C PRO A 47 -2.25 0.56 5.29
N THR A 48 -1.83 0.62 4.03
CA THR A 48 -0.90 1.67 3.53
C THR A 48 -1.58 2.93 3.01
N SER A 49 -2.92 2.95 2.87
CA SER A 49 -3.66 4.15 2.44
C SER A 49 -3.74 5.21 3.53
N MET A 50 -3.50 4.82 4.79
CA MET A 50 -3.44 5.72 5.93
C MET A 50 -1.98 6.04 6.27
N PRO A 51 -1.60 7.32 6.47
CA PRO A 51 -0.24 7.67 6.86
C PRO A 51 0.21 6.87 8.10
N LEU A 52 1.44 6.35 8.08
CA LEU A 52 2.00 5.57 9.20
C LEU A 52 1.90 6.33 10.54
N THR A 53 2.08 7.65 10.52
CA THR A 53 1.91 8.51 11.69
C THR A 53 0.51 8.42 12.30
N GLN A 54 -0.52 8.33 11.46
CA GLN A 54 -1.89 8.24 11.93
C GLN A 54 -2.25 6.83 12.40
N GLN A 55 -1.66 5.80 11.80
CA GLN A 55 -1.78 4.43 12.32
C GLN A 55 -1.14 4.29 13.70
N VAL A 56 0.05 4.88 13.89
CA VAL A 56 0.73 4.90 15.20
C VAL A 56 -0.08 5.69 16.23
N PHE A 57 -0.67 6.82 15.83
CA PHE A 57 -1.55 7.60 16.69
C PHE A 57 -2.78 6.79 17.14
N ASN A 58 -3.47 6.13 16.21
CA ASN A 58 -4.63 5.29 16.53
C ASN A 58 -4.24 4.13 17.46
N LEU A 59 -3.10 3.47 17.19
CA LEU A 59 -2.58 2.41 18.05
C LEU A 59 -2.25 2.93 19.47
N GLN A 60 -1.70 4.14 19.58
CA GLN A 60 -1.44 4.76 20.87
C GLN A 60 -2.75 4.99 21.65
N GLU A 61 -3.80 5.43 20.97
CA GLU A 61 -5.12 5.63 21.57
C GLU A 61 -5.73 4.31 22.05
N ASP A 62 -5.71 3.28 21.21
CA ASP A 62 -6.19 1.92 21.54
C ASP A 62 -5.45 1.34 22.76
N VAL A 63 -4.11 1.42 22.77
CA VAL A 63 -3.28 0.96 23.89
C VAL A 63 -3.58 1.75 25.16
N SER A 64 -3.85 3.05 25.06
CA SER A 64 -4.21 3.88 26.22
C SER A 64 -5.55 3.47 26.82
N SER A 65 -6.55 3.19 25.98
CA SER A 65 -7.86 2.69 26.41
C SER A 65 -7.77 1.31 27.08
N ILE A 66 -6.96 0.41 26.52
CA ILE A 66 -6.69 -0.91 27.11
C ILE A 66 -6.03 -0.75 28.48
N LYS A 67 -5.03 0.14 28.59
CA LYS A 67 -4.35 0.41 29.87
C LYS A 67 -5.31 0.89 30.95
N GLU A 68 -6.22 1.81 30.61
CA GLU A 68 -7.23 2.31 31.54
C GLU A 68 -8.19 1.18 31.99
N SER A 69 -8.62 0.35 31.04
CA SER A 69 -9.50 -0.79 31.31
C SER A 69 -8.84 -1.81 32.25
N ILE A 70 -7.56 -2.12 32.03
CA ILE A 70 -6.77 -2.99 32.92
C ILE A 70 -6.62 -2.35 34.31
N GLY A 71 -6.41 -1.04 34.39
CA GLY A 71 -6.33 -0.32 35.67
C GLY A 71 -7.60 -0.49 36.50
N LYS A 72 -8.77 -0.25 35.89
CA LYS A 72 -10.08 -0.44 36.53
C LYS A 72 -10.31 -1.90 36.95
N LEU A 73 -9.93 -2.86 36.10
CA LEU A 73 -10.04 -4.28 36.42
C LEU A 73 -9.17 -4.64 37.64
N ASN A 74 -7.94 -4.13 37.69
CA ASN A 74 -7.03 -4.37 38.81
C ASN A 74 -7.56 -3.76 40.12
N GLU A 75 -8.11 -2.55 40.07
CA GLU A 75 -8.77 -1.93 41.23
C GLU A 75 -9.94 -2.77 41.74
N MET A 76 -10.78 -3.27 40.83
CA MET A 76 -11.92 -4.12 41.17
C MET A 76 -11.47 -5.44 41.79
N VAL A 77 -10.44 -6.09 41.24
CA VAL A 77 -9.87 -7.32 41.78
C VAL A 77 -9.27 -7.10 43.16
N MET A 78 -8.53 -6.00 43.35
CA MET A 78 -7.95 -5.65 44.66
C MET A 78 -9.03 -5.35 45.70
N HIS A 79 -10.10 -4.65 45.32
CA HIS A 79 -11.25 -4.43 46.19
C HIS A 79 -11.90 -5.76 46.58
N PHE A 80 -12.20 -6.63 45.60
CA PHE A 80 -12.77 -7.95 45.86
C PHE A 80 -11.88 -8.79 46.78
N TYR A 81 -10.57 -8.80 46.54
CA TYR A 81 -9.62 -9.54 47.36
C TYR A 81 -9.62 -9.03 48.81
N ASN A 82 -9.55 -7.70 48.99
CA ASN A 82 -9.55 -7.09 50.32
C ASN A 82 -10.88 -7.31 51.06
N SER A 83 -12.02 -7.29 50.38
CA SER A 83 -13.33 -7.52 51.01
C SER A 83 -13.57 -8.97 51.41
N ASN A 84 -13.00 -9.94 50.69
CA ASN A 84 -13.32 -11.36 50.89
C ASN A 84 -12.24 -12.17 51.59
N PHE A 85 -10.97 -11.79 51.47
CA PHE A 85 -9.84 -12.62 51.92
C PHE A 85 -8.92 -11.92 52.92
N LYS A 86 -9.00 -10.60 53.06
CA LYS A 86 -8.23 -9.85 54.05
C LYS A 86 -9.00 -9.78 55.37
N LYS A 87 -9.01 -10.90 56.09
CA LYS A 87 -9.28 -10.97 57.54
C LYS A 87 -7.96 -11.23 58.27
#